data_AF-A0A2E5J1L3-F1
#
_entry.id   AF-A0A2E5J1L3-F1
#
_cell.length_a   1.000
_cell.length_b   1.000
_cell.length_c   1.000
_cell.angle_alpha   90.00
_cell.angle_beta   90.00
_cell.angle_gamma   90.00
#
_symmetry.space_group_name_H-M   'P 1'
#
loop_
_entity.id
_entity.type
_entity.pdbx_description
1 polymer ?
#
loop_
_entity_poly.entity_id
_entity_poly.type
_entity_poly.pdbx_seq_one_letter_code
_entity_poly.pdbx_strand_id
1 'polypeptide(L)'
;MFCFFVCYTTVIIITFFMSVEHTRDIFARLCKDLPPRVPEKIQKDLSDALEQVQDNLSLTLEELEDTMISFAKKLWPYREAFWEFFRVNEGELGEKFLLQKISPELKKKYLQFTIAGGTFRDLHVGSAVTELFSTEEIGKLCEYLVEVQHDIWDYTVQDVLTTHTKEYDHRINEFKRIFSDIEAQLSELTKMADHEQEHPKLAAEIREHVRGFEHGITLLGPKLNFEELCNAKEFYEGRKQIKKIMRI
;
A
#
# COMPACT_ATOMS: atom_id res chain seq x y z
N MET A 1 1.72 5.07 4.32
CA MET A 1 2.15 4.14 5.37
C MET A 1 3.16 3.21 4.72
N PHE A 2 4.36 3.78 4.56
CA PHE A 2 5.48 3.29 3.77
C PHE A 2 6.59 2.83 4.73
N CYS A 3 6.29 2.33 5.94
CA CYS A 3 7.34 2.10 6.94
C CYS A 3 8.29 0.94 6.60
N PHE A 4 7.93 0.04 5.69
CA PHE A 4 8.90 -0.88 5.06
C PHE A 4 9.72 -0.24 3.91
N PHE A 5 9.37 0.96 3.48
CA PHE A 5 10.06 1.73 2.44
C PHE A 5 10.88 2.91 3.00
N VAL A 6 10.58 3.44 4.19
CA VAL A 6 11.22 4.69 4.67
C VAL A 6 12.67 4.50 5.16
N CYS A 7 13.11 3.31 5.61
CA CYS A 7 14.55 3.12 5.94
C CYS A 7 15.47 3.01 4.68
N TYR A 8 14.95 3.22 3.44
CA TYR A 8 15.75 3.29 2.20
C TYR A 8 15.55 4.56 1.37
N THR A 9 15.03 5.65 1.94
CA THR A 9 14.84 6.91 1.22
C THR A 9 15.79 8.01 1.67
N THR A 10 17.07 7.81 1.39
CA THR A 10 18.00 8.92 1.17
C THR A 10 18.03 9.21 -0.32
N VAL A 11 17.38 10.30 -0.72
CA VAL A 11 17.62 11.11 -1.93
C VAL A 11 18.25 10.35 -3.11
N ILE A 12 17.43 9.67 -3.91
CA ILE A 12 17.67 9.58 -5.35
C ILE A 12 16.31 9.62 -6.05
N ILE A 13 16.10 10.64 -6.87
CA ILE A 13 15.09 10.62 -7.93
C ILE A 13 15.53 9.51 -8.90
N ILE A 14 15.10 8.28 -8.63
CA ILE A 14 15.28 7.14 -9.53
C ILE A 14 13.92 6.89 -10.16
N THR A 15 13.80 7.18 -11.45
CA THR A 15 12.99 6.38 -12.37
C THR A 15 13.34 4.91 -12.15
N PHE A 16 12.67 4.26 -11.19
CA PHE A 16 12.95 2.88 -10.81
C PHE A 16 12.39 2.01 -11.93
N PHE A 17 13.27 1.53 -12.81
CA PHE A 17 12.94 0.40 -13.68
C PHE A 17 12.65 -0.79 -12.77
N MET A 18 11.37 -1.09 -12.53
CA MET A 18 10.98 -2.28 -11.79
C MET A 18 11.41 -3.50 -12.61
N SER A 19 12.31 -4.32 -12.06
CA SER A 19 12.66 -5.60 -12.66
C SER A 19 11.57 -6.62 -12.37
N VAL A 20 11.47 -7.65 -13.21
CA VAL A 20 10.57 -8.78 -12.98
C VAL A 20 10.85 -9.44 -11.62
N GLU A 21 12.12 -9.57 -11.23
CA GLU A 21 12.53 -10.12 -9.93
C GLU A 21 12.02 -9.29 -8.75
N HIS A 22 12.18 -7.96 -8.80
CA HIS A 22 11.68 -7.10 -7.73
C HIS A 22 10.16 -7.17 -7.59
N THR A 23 9.46 -7.21 -8.72
CA THR A 23 7.99 -7.32 -8.76
C THR A 23 7.53 -8.68 -8.20
N ARG A 24 8.28 -9.76 -8.47
CA ARG A 24 8.05 -11.07 -7.86
C ARG A 24 8.21 -11.05 -6.34
N ASP A 25 9.21 -10.34 -5.82
CA ASP A 25 9.41 -10.22 -4.37
C ASP A 25 8.23 -9.49 -3.71
N ILE A 26 7.71 -8.44 -4.35
CA ILE A 26 6.51 -7.74 -3.87
C ILE A 26 5.32 -8.69 -3.89
N PHE A 27 5.14 -9.49 -4.95
CA PHE A 27 4.06 -10.46 -5.03
C PHE A 27 4.18 -11.55 -3.95
N ALA A 28 5.38 -12.08 -3.71
CA ALA A 28 5.63 -13.07 -2.67
C ALA A 28 5.27 -12.51 -1.28
N ARG A 29 5.60 -11.24 -1.00
CA ARG A 29 5.20 -10.57 0.25
C ARG A 29 3.68 -10.41 0.35
N LEU A 30 3.01 -10.03 -0.73
CA LEU A 30 1.55 -9.95 -0.77
C LEU A 30 0.90 -11.30 -0.43
N CYS A 31 1.52 -12.41 -0.81
CA CYS A 31 1.05 -13.75 -0.51
C CYS A 31 1.34 -14.22 0.91
N LYS A 32 2.44 -13.78 1.49
CA LYS A 32 2.84 -14.15 2.85
C LYS A 32 2.01 -13.40 3.90
N ASP A 33 1.81 -12.11 3.70
CA ASP A 33 1.25 -11.20 4.71
C ASP A 33 -0.25 -10.99 4.49
N LEU A 34 -1.00 -12.10 4.43
CA LEU A 34 -2.44 -12.04 4.21
C LEU A 34 -3.18 -11.58 5.47
N PRO A 35 -4.12 -10.62 5.34
CA PRO A 35 -5.00 -10.27 6.44
C PRO A 35 -5.83 -11.46 6.90
N PRO A 36 -6.27 -11.48 8.17
CA PRO A 36 -7.20 -12.49 8.66
C PRO A 36 -8.52 -12.45 7.89
N ARG A 37 -9.31 -13.53 7.98
CA ARG A 37 -10.64 -13.68 7.34
C ARG A 37 -10.65 -13.68 5.80
N VAL A 38 -9.51 -13.63 5.12
CA VAL A 38 -9.44 -13.87 3.67
C VAL A 38 -9.96 -15.29 3.37
N PRO A 39 -10.94 -15.48 2.46
CA PRO A 39 -11.47 -16.80 2.13
C PRO A 39 -10.38 -17.77 1.64
N GLU A 40 -10.42 -19.03 2.11
CA GLU A 40 -9.44 -20.07 1.76
C GLU A 40 -9.25 -20.24 0.24
N LYS A 41 -10.34 -20.12 -0.53
CA LYS A 41 -10.28 -20.15 -1.99
C LYS A 41 -9.32 -19.09 -2.55
N ILE A 42 -9.39 -17.85 -2.04
CA ILE A 42 -8.53 -16.76 -2.49
C ILE A 42 -7.08 -17.04 -2.07
N GLN A 43 -6.86 -17.56 -0.85
CA GLN A 43 -5.52 -17.90 -0.38
C GLN A 43 -4.89 -18.98 -1.26
N LYS A 44 -5.65 -20.02 -1.61
CA LYS A 44 -5.20 -21.09 -2.50
C LYS A 44 -4.91 -20.57 -3.90
N ASP A 45 -5.85 -19.85 -4.51
CA ASP A 45 -5.67 -19.28 -5.85
C ASP A 45 -4.41 -18.39 -5.92
N LEU A 46 -4.12 -17.66 -4.84
CA LEU A 46 -2.95 -16.79 -4.71
C LEU A 46 -1.64 -17.60 -4.58
N SER A 47 -1.65 -18.67 -3.77
CA SER A 47 -0.50 -19.57 -3.63
C SER A 47 -0.17 -20.27 -4.96
N ASP A 48 -1.19 -20.79 -5.64
CA ASP A 48 -1.03 -21.45 -6.94
C ASP A 48 -0.49 -20.46 -7.99
N ALA A 49 -0.94 -19.20 -7.96
CA ALA A 49 -0.44 -18.15 -8.84
C ALA A 49 1.02 -17.76 -8.53
N LEU A 50 1.42 -17.72 -7.25
CA LEU A 50 2.79 -17.44 -6.85
C LEU A 50 3.76 -18.51 -7.37
N GLU A 51 3.39 -19.79 -7.24
CA GLU A 51 4.17 -20.91 -7.76
C GLU A 51 4.37 -20.79 -9.29
N GLN A 52 3.30 -20.52 -10.03
CA GLN A 52 3.36 -20.33 -11.48
C GLN A 52 4.25 -19.14 -11.88
N VAL A 53 4.17 -18.03 -11.15
CA VAL A 53 4.98 -16.83 -11.40
C VAL A 53 6.47 -17.08 -11.13
N GLN A 54 6.79 -17.88 -10.11
CA GLN A 54 8.16 -18.22 -9.74
C GLN A 54 8.80 -19.16 -10.76
N ASP A 55 8.06 -20.14 -11.26
CA ASP A 55 8.57 -21.16 -12.19
C ASP A 55 8.60 -20.69 -13.66
N ASN A 56 7.83 -19.65 -14.01
CA ASN A 56 7.76 -19.17 -15.39
C ASN A 56 8.91 -18.20 -15.73
N LEU A 57 9.99 -18.71 -16.34
CA LEU A 57 11.14 -17.91 -16.78
C LEU A 57 10.85 -16.95 -17.96
N SER A 58 9.70 -17.10 -18.63
CA SER A 58 9.30 -16.27 -19.78
C SER A 58 8.21 -15.25 -19.44
N LEU A 59 7.85 -15.13 -18.16
CA LEU A 59 6.84 -14.19 -17.71
C LEU A 59 7.28 -12.75 -17.97
N THR A 60 6.45 -12.00 -18.71
CA THR A 60 6.67 -10.57 -18.91
C THR A 60 6.31 -9.78 -17.67
N LEU A 61 6.87 -8.57 -17.53
CA LEU A 61 6.51 -7.68 -16.42
C LEU A 61 5.02 -7.35 -16.42
N GLU A 62 4.44 -7.07 -17.58
CA GLU A 62 3.02 -6.72 -17.73
C GLU A 62 2.10 -7.85 -17.27
N GLU A 63 2.37 -9.10 -17.67
CA GLU A 63 1.61 -10.27 -17.23
C GLU A 63 1.68 -10.48 -15.71
N LEU A 64 2.86 -10.23 -15.12
CA LEU A 64 3.04 -10.30 -13.68
C LEU A 64 2.23 -9.22 -12.96
N GLU A 65 2.33 -7.97 -13.42
CA GLU A 65 1.57 -6.86 -12.87
C GLU A 65 0.05 -7.11 -12.97
N ASP A 66 -0.43 -7.60 -14.11
CA ASP A 66 -1.84 -7.94 -14.33
C ASP A 66 -2.32 -9.01 -13.35
N THR A 67 -1.50 -10.04 -13.15
CA THR A 67 -1.75 -11.09 -12.16
C THR A 67 -1.84 -10.49 -10.77
N MET A 68 -0.87 -9.67 -10.37
CA MET A 68 -0.88 -8.96 -9.08
C MET A 68 -2.12 -8.09 -8.91
N ILE A 69 -2.50 -7.32 -9.93
CA ILE A 69 -3.69 -6.45 -9.93
C ILE A 69 -4.93 -7.29 -9.65
N SER A 70 -5.12 -8.39 -10.38
CA SER A 70 -6.30 -9.24 -10.20
C SER A 70 -6.48 -9.74 -8.75
N PHE A 71 -5.38 -10.10 -8.08
CA PHE A 71 -5.41 -10.57 -6.69
C PHE A 71 -5.47 -9.44 -5.67
N ALA A 72 -4.74 -8.36 -5.90
CA ALA A 72 -4.75 -7.21 -5.02
C ALA A 72 -6.15 -6.58 -4.92
N LYS A 73 -6.92 -6.55 -6.02
CA LYS A 73 -8.33 -6.15 -6.03
C LYS A 73 -9.16 -7.02 -5.08
N LYS A 74 -9.00 -8.35 -5.13
CA LYS A 74 -9.69 -9.30 -4.23
C LYS A 74 -9.32 -9.12 -2.76
N LEU A 75 -8.05 -8.79 -2.48
CA LEU A 75 -7.51 -8.63 -1.14
C LEU A 75 -7.74 -7.23 -0.55
N TRP A 76 -7.98 -6.22 -1.39
CA TRP A 76 -8.05 -4.81 -0.98
C TRP A 76 -9.01 -4.56 0.19
N PRO A 77 -10.25 -5.09 0.20
CA PRO A 77 -11.16 -4.84 1.32
C PRO A 77 -10.68 -5.37 2.67
N TYR A 78 -10.03 -6.54 2.66
CA TYR A 78 -9.49 -7.16 3.87
C TYR A 78 -8.27 -6.41 4.39
N ARG A 79 -7.41 -5.94 3.48
CA ARG A 79 -6.23 -5.14 3.82
C ARG A 79 -6.60 -3.78 4.40
N GLU A 80 -7.48 -3.03 3.75
CA GLU A 80 -7.87 -1.71 4.27
C GLU A 80 -8.61 -1.82 5.60
N ALA A 81 -9.48 -2.83 5.76
CA ALA A 81 -10.11 -3.12 7.04
C ALA A 81 -9.05 -3.41 8.13
N PHE A 82 -8.07 -4.26 7.83
CA PHE A 82 -7.05 -4.64 8.80
C PHE A 82 -6.15 -3.46 9.20
N TRP A 83 -5.79 -2.62 8.23
CA TRP A 83 -4.96 -1.44 8.47
C TRP A 83 -5.59 -0.41 9.40
N GLU A 84 -6.91 -0.34 9.49
CA GLU A 84 -7.57 0.53 10.48
C GLU A 84 -7.28 0.07 11.90
N PHE A 85 -7.46 -1.23 12.19
CA PHE A 85 -7.14 -1.79 13.50
C PHE A 85 -5.64 -1.74 13.79
N PHE A 86 -4.81 -2.06 12.80
CA PHE A 86 -3.37 -1.98 12.93
C PHE A 86 -2.90 -0.59 13.34
N ARG A 87 -3.45 0.47 12.74
CA ARG A 87 -3.08 1.87 13.06
C ARG A 87 -3.48 2.28 14.47
N VAL A 88 -4.64 1.81 14.93
CA VAL A 88 -5.09 2.04 16.31
C VAL A 88 -4.11 1.36 17.28
N ASN A 89 -3.84 0.07 17.06
CA ASN A 89 -2.91 -0.71 17.89
C ASN A 89 -1.48 -0.15 17.85
N GLU A 90 -0.99 0.31 16.69
CA GLU A 90 0.31 0.97 16.55
C GLU A 90 0.38 2.25 17.40
N GLY A 91 -0.68 3.07 17.39
CA GLY A 91 -0.76 4.27 18.21
C GLY A 91 -0.80 3.98 19.71
N GLU A 92 -1.43 2.88 20.13
CA GLU A 92 -1.62 2.54 21.55
C GLU A 92 -0.47 1.72 22.16
N LEU A 93 0.18 0.88 21.36
CA LEU A 93 1.15 -0.12 21.82
C LEU A 93 2.55 0.09 21.27
N GLY A 94 2.72 0.79 20.14
CA GLY A 94 4.01 0.87 19.45
C GLY A 94 5.13 1.42 20.31
N GLU A 95 4.90 2.54 20.99
CA GLU A 95 5.89 3.10 21.92
C GLU A 95 6.21 2.15 23.08
N LYS A 96 5.18 1.48 23.63
CA LYS A 96 5.36 0.55 24.76
C LYS A 96 6.22 -0.64 24.35
N PHE A 97 5.96 -1.23 23.19
CA PHE A 97 6.75 -2.34 22.64
C PHE A 97 8.19 -1.90 22.34
N LEU A 98 8.37 -0.70 21.77
CA LEU A 98 9.70 -0.15 21.53
C LEU A 98 10.50 -0.02 22.83
N LEU A 99 9.92 0.61 23.86
CA LEU A 99 10.57 0.85 25.15
C LEU A 99 10.93 -0.42 25.92
N GLN A 100 10.33 -1.56 25.57
CA GLN A 100 10.64 -2.88 26.14
C GLN A 100 11.80 -3.57 25.42
N LYS A 101 12.05 -3.27 24.15
CA LYS A 101 13.09 -3.92 23.33
C LYS A 101 14.40 -3.15 23.26
N ILE A 102 14.33 -1.82 23.21
CA ILE A 102 15.54 -1.00 23.01
C ILE A 102 16.50 -1.10 24.19
N SER A 103 17.80 -0.93 23.91
CA SER A 103 18.84 -0.93 24.95
C SER A 103 18.65 0.22 25.96
N PRO A 104 19.16 0.10 27.19
CA PRO A 104 19.06 1.16 28.19
C PRO A 104 19.61 2.51 27.72
N GLU A 105 20.67 2.51 26.92
CA GLU A 105 21.31 3.71 26.35
C GLU A 105 20.39 4.38 25.33
N LEU A 106 19.83 3.59 24.40
CA LEU A 106 18.88 4.08 23.41
C LEU A 106 17.59 4.57 24.07
N LYS A 107 17.14 3.90 25.13
CA LYS A 107 15.98 4.32 25.92
C LYS A 107 16.18 5.69 26.54
N LYS A 108 17.36 5.96 27.10
CA LYS A 108 17.68 7.28 27.65
C LYS A 108 17.66 8.37 26.57
N LYS A 109 18.19 8.09 25.38
CA LYS A 109 18.15 9.02 24.25
C LYS A 109 16.73 9.23 23.72
N TYR A 110 15.95 8.17 23.62
CA TYR A 110 14.54 8.27 23.25
C TYR A 110 13.75 9.13 24.25
N LEU A 111 14.01 9.02 25.56
CA LEU A 111 13.40 9.92 26.54
C LEU A 111 13.83 11.39 26.35
N GLN A 112 15.06 11.65 25.90
CA GLN A 112 15.48 13.02 25.56
C GLN A 112 14.76 13.52 24.30
N PHE A 113 14.58 12.63 23.32
CA PHE A 113 13.80 12.90 22.10
C PHE A 113 12.36 13.30 22.43
N THR A 114 11.70 12.55 23.31
CA THR A 114 10.33 12.87 23.72
C THR A 114 10.22 14.15 24.53
N ILE A 115 11.19 14.44 25.41
CA ILE A 115 11.27 15.71 26.14
C ILE A 115 11.42 16.90 25.17
N ALA A 116 12.15 16.71 24.07
CA ALA A 116 12.30 17.72 23.01
C ALA A 116 11.06 17.88 22.12
N GLY A 117 9.98 17.13 22.39
CA GLY A 117 8.71 17.20 21.65
C GLY A 117 8.56 16.16 20.54
N GLY A 118 9.53 15.24 20.40
CA GLY A 118 9.43 14.12 19.45
C GLY A 118 8.41 13.08 19.90
N THR A 119 7.74 12.47 18.92
CA THR A 119 6.77 11.39 19.15
C THR A 119 7.24 10.08 18.55
N PHE A 120 6.70 8.95 19.00
CA PHE A 120 6.97 7.63 18.40
C PHE A 120 6.79 7.65 16.87
N ARG A 121 5.76 8.35 16.37
CA ARG A 121 5.48 8.48 14.94
C ARG A 121 6.58 9.21 14.17
N ASP A 122 7.23 10.18 14.80
CA ASP A 122 8.32 10.95 14.19
C ASP A 122 9.56 10.09 13.94
N LEU A 123 9.71 8.97 14.67
CA LEU A 123 10.76 8.00 14.40
C LEU A 123 10.64 7.38 13.01
N HIS A 124 9.40 7.21 12.51
CA HIS A 124 9.15 6.65 11.20
C HIS A 124 9.36 7.64 10.04
N VAL A 125 9.40 8.95 10.32
CA VAL A 125 9.59 10.00 9.31
C VAL A 125 11.08 10.34 9.14
N GLY A 126 11.91 10.05 10.14
CA GLY A 126 13.37 10.12 10.08
C GLY A 126 13.97 11.52 10.22
N SER A 127 13.27 12.58 9.81
CA SER A 127 13.81 13.95 9.77
C SER A 127 14.16 14.54 11.15
N ALA A 128 13.46 14.16 12.22
CA ALA A 128 13.72 14.63 13.58
C ALA A 128 14.73 13.76 14.34
N VAL A 129 15.07 12.58 13.81
CA VAL A 129 15.89 11.56 14.49
C VAL A 129 17.38 11.81 14.27
N THR A 130 17.76 12.39 13.13
CA THR A 130 19.16 12.58 12.71
C THR A 130 19.94 13.56 13.58
N GLU A 131 19.28 14.42 14.35
CA GLU A 131 19.95 15.41 15.21
C GLU A 131 20.38 14.83 16.57
N LEU A 132 19.71 13.77 17.03
CA LEU A 132 19.91 13.21 18.38
C LEU A 132 20.59 11.82 18.36
N PHE A 133 20.36 11.05 17.31
CA PHE A 133 20.86 9.68 17.17
C PHE A 133 22.01 9.63 16.16
N SER A 134 23.05 8.85 16.47
CA SER A 134 24.11 8.57 15.50
C SER A 134 23.62 7.63 14.40
N THR A 135 24.35 7.54 13.29
CA THR A 135 24.00 6.63 12.19
C THR A 135 23.88 5.17 12.64
N GLU A 136 24.76 4.71 13.54
CA GLU A 136 24.71 3.34 14.08
C GLU A 136 23.46 3.14 14.96
N GLU A 137 23.13 4.15 15.77
CA GLU A 137 21.93 4.12 16.63
C GLU A 137 20.64 4.16 15.80
N ILE A 138 20.63 4.93 14.71
CA ILE A 138 19.53 4.95 13.74
C ILE A 138 19.37 3.58 13.09
N GLY A 139 20.47 2.92 12.71
CA GLY A 139 20.43 1.55 12.18
C GLY A 139 19.76 0.58 13.15
N LYS A 140 20.22 0.57 14.42
CA LYS A 140 19.60 -0.26 15.48
C LYS A 140 18.15 0.11 15.73
N LEU A 141 17.81 1.39 15.68
CA LEU A 141 16.43 1.86 15.87
C LEU A 141 15.52 1.38 14.73
N CYS A 142 15.97 1.43 13.47
CA CYS A 142 15.24 0.85 12.33
C CYS A 142 14.97 -0.65 12.58
N GLU A 143 15.97 -1.41 13.05
CA GLU A 143 15.79 -2.84 13.37
C GLU A 143 14.71 -3.06 14.43
N TYR A 144 14.77 -2.33 15.55
CA TYR A 144 13.74 -2.43 16.60
C TYR A 144 12.35 -1.99 16.12
N LEU A 145 12.26 -0.96 15.28
CA LEU A 145 10.97 -0.51 14.72
C LEU A 145 10.33 -1.57 13.82
N VAL A 146 11.14 -2.30 13.04
CA VAL A 146 10.65 -3.44 12.24
C VAL A 146 10.13 -4.55 13.14
N GLU A 147 10.86 -4.89 14.21
CA GLU A 147 10.38 -5.90 15.18
C GLU A 147 9.08 -5.47 15.87
N VAL A 148 9.00 -4.21 16.32
CA VAL A 148 7.78 -3.64 16.92
C VAL A 148 6.61 -3.71 15.93
N GLN A 149 6.86 -3.46 14.65
CA GLN A 149 5.84 -3.54 13.62
C GLN A 149 5.28 -4.96 13.46
N HIS A 150 6.14 -5.99 13.50
CA HIS A 150 5.71 -7.39 13.50
C HIS A 150 4.92 -7.73 14.77
N ASP A 151 5.36 -7.29 15.95
CA ASP A 151 4.64 -7.54 17.20
C ASP A 151 3.24 -6.89 17.20
N ILE A 152 3.12 -5.66 16.66
CA ILE A 152 1.82 -4.99 16.48
C ILE A 152 0.96 -5.75 15.48
N TRP A 153 1.56 -6.25 14.39
CA TRP A 153 0.85 -7.04 13.38
C TRP A 153 0.23 -8.29 14.02
N ASP A 154 1.04 -9.08 14.71
CA ASP A 154 0.61 -10.31 15.38
C ASP A 154 -0.46 -10.05 16.45
N TYR A 155 -0.27 -8.99 17.25
CA TYR A 155 -1.28 -8.53 18.20
C TYR A 155 -2.59 -8.16 17.50
N THR A 156 -2.52 -7.39 16.42
CA THR A 156 -3.70 -6.95 15.66
C THR A 156 -4.43 -8.13 15.05
N VAL A 157 -3.71 -9.13 14.52
CA VAL A 157 -4.32 -10.38 14.03
C VAL A 157 -5.10 -11.08 15.15
N GLN A 158 -4.52 -11.21 16.34
CA GLN A 158 -5.22 -11.81 17.48
C GLN A 158 -6.44 -10.99 17.89
N ASP A 159 -6.29 -9.67 17.96
CA ASP A 159 -7.33 -8.74 18.38
C ASP A 159 -8.56 -8.78 17.47
N VAL A 160 -8.37 -8.72 16.14
CA VAL A 160 -9.47 -8.79 15.17
C VAL A 160 -10.07 -10.19 15.03
N LEU A 161 -9.38 -11.24 15.47
CA LEU A 161 -9.90 -12.61 15.49
C LEU A 161 -10.60 -12.97 16.81
N THR A 162 -10.47 -12.15 17.84
CA THR A 162 -11.03 -12.42 19.18
C THR A 162 -11.96 -11.30 19.60
N THR A 163 -11.42 -10.18 20.10
CA THR A 163 -12.14 -9.04 20.66
C THR A 163 -13.00 -8.32 19.62
N HIS A 164 -12.40 -7.96 18.47
CA HIS A 164 -13.00 -7.08 17.47
C HIS A 164 -13.53 -7.82 16.23
N THR A 165 -13.91 -9.09 16.40
CA THR A 165 -14.32 -9.95 15.28
C THR A 165 -15.47 -9.36 14.48
N LYS A 166 -16.51 -8.86 15.16
CA LYS A 166 -17.73 -8.38 14.49
C LYS A 166 -17.49 -7.05 13.80
N GLU A 167 -16.74 -6.17 14.45
CA GLU A 167 -16.33 -4.87 13.93
C GLU A 167 -15.45 -5.06 12.68
N TYR A 168 -14.49 -5.99 12.73
CA TYR A 168 -13.64 -6.30 11.60
C TYR A 168 -14.43 -6.85 10.40
N ASP A 169 -15.32 -7.83 10.63
CA ASP A 169 -16.20 -8.37 9.58
C ASP A 169 -17.12 -7.28 8.99
N HIS A 170 -17.61 -6.36 9.83
CA HIS A 170 -18.39 -5.22 9.37
C HIS A 170 -17.57 -4.30 8.46
N ARG A 171 -16.36 -3.90 8.89
CA ARG A 171 -15.45 -3.06 8.10
C ARG A 171 -15.06 -3.71 6.77
N ILE A 172 -14.79 -5.02 6.75
CA ILE A 172 -14.54 -5.75 5.49
C ILE A 172 -15.72 -5.56 4.51
N ASN A 173 -16.96 -5.66 4.99
CA ASN A 173 -18.14 -5.51 4.13
C ASN A 173 -18.35 -4.07 3.67
N GLU A 174 -18.04 -3.08 4.50
CA GLU A 174 -18.04 -1.68 4.09
C GLU A 174 -16.99 -1.42 3.00
N PHE A 175 -15.75 -1.89 3.20
CA PHE A 175 -14.71 -1.75 2.20
C PHE A 175 -14.99 -2.53 0.91
N LYS A 176 -15.74 -3.65 0.96
CA LYS A 176 -16.23 -4.32 -0.27
C LYS A 176 -17.18 -3.43 -1.07
N ARG A 177 -18.03 -2.65 -0.41
CA ARG A 177 -18.94 -1.70 -1.08
C ARG A 177 -18.15 -0.54 -1.68
N ILE A 178 -17.27 0.07 -0.90
CA ILE A 178 -16.37 1.14 -1.39
C ILE A 178 -15.56 0.67 -2.59
N PHE A 179 -15.04 -0.57 -2.52
CA PHE A 179 -14.26 -1.13 -3.61
C PHE A 179 -15.10 -1.37 -4.87
N SER A 180 -16.35 -1.79 -4.73
CA SER A 180 -17.29 -1.89 -5.85
C SER A 180 -17.50 -0.53 -6.53
N ASP A 181 -17.55 0.56 -5.76
CA ASP A 181 -17.68 1.92 -6.31
C ASP A 181 -16.39 2.32 -7.06
N ILE A 182 -15.21 2.00 -6.51
CA ILE A 182 -13.91 2.18 -7.18
C ILE A 182 -13.88 1.43 -8.52
N GLU A 183 -14.26 0.15 -8.54
CA GLU A 183 -14.28 -0.65 -9.77
C GLU A 183 -15.26 -0.10 -10.80
N ALA A 184 -16.41 0.40 -10.37
CA ALA A 184 -17.36 1.06 -11.25
C ALA A 184 -16.75 2.32 -11.89
N GLN A 185 -16.08 3.18 -11.12
CA GLN A 185 -15.43 4.38 -11.66
C GLN A 185 -14.31 4.02 -12.65
N LEU A 186 -13.46 3.05 -12.31
CA LEU A 186 -12.40 2.59 -13.21
C LEU A 186 -12.99 2.03 -14.52
N SER A 187 -14.08 1.24 -14.44
CA SER A 187 -14.77 0.71 -15.61
C SER A 187 -15.33 1.82 -16.51
N GLU A 188 -15.89 2.88 -15.94
CA GLU A 188 -16.39 4.02 -16.72
C GLU A 188 -15.25 4.78 -17.42
N LEU A 189 -14.10 4.96 -16.77
CA LEU A 189 -12.92 5.55 -17.40
C LEU A 189 -12.39 4.66 -18.54
N THR A 190 -12.32 3.34 -18.34
CA THR A 190 -11.92 2.40 -19.40
C THR A 190 -12.86 2.49 -20.60
N LYS A 191 -14.18 2.47 -20.36
CA LYS A 191 -15.19 2.65 -21.42
C LYS A 191 -15.02 4.00 -22.12
N MET A 192 -14.71 5.08 -21.40
CA MET A 192 -14.46 6.38 -22.00
C MET A 192 -13.27 6.34 -22.96
N ALA A 193 -12.16 5.70 -22.55
CA ALA A 193 -11.00 5.53 -23.40
C ALA A 193 -11.29 4.67 -24.65
N ASP A 194 -12.11 3.63 -24.52
CA ASP A 194 -12.44 2.74 -25.63
C ASP A 194 -13.40 3.37 -26.65
N HIS A 195 -14.31 4.25 -26.19
CA HIS A 195 -15.17 5.02 -27.08
C HIS A 195 -14.49 6.26 -27.68
N GLU A 196 -13.31 6.64 -27.20
CA GLU A 196 -12.56 7.80 -27.69
C GLU A 196 -11.77 7.46 -28.97
N GLN A 197 -12.45 7.61 -30.11
CA GLN A 197 -11.86 7.37 -31.44
C GLN A 197 -11.29 8.64 -32.08
N GLU A 198 -11.75 9.84 -31.66
CA GLU A 198 -11.35 11.11 -32.27
C GLU A 198 -9.95 11.53 -31.81
N HIS A 199 -9.61 11.25 -30.55
CA HIS A 199 -8.32 11.64 -29.96
C HIS A 199 -7.58 10.45 -29.33
N PRO A 200 -6.82 9.66 -30.12
CA PRO A 200 -6.10 8.48 -29.62
C PRO A 200 -5.13 8.77 -28.47
N LYS A 201 -4.51 9.97 -28.45
CA LYS A 201 -3.65 10.41 -27.33
C LYS A 201 -4.43 10.58 -26.02
N LEU A 202 -5.67 11.08 -26.10
CA LEU A 202 -6.52 11.23 -24.92
C LEU A 202 -6.94 9.85 -24.39
N ALA A 203 -7.30 8.92 -25.28
CA ALA A 203 -7.58 7.54 -24.91
C ALA A 203 -6.38 6.87 -24.21
N ALA A 204 -5.16 7.07 -24.71
CA ALA A 204 -3.94 6.56 -24.09
C ALA A 204 -3.71 7.16 -22.69
N GLU A 205 -3.85 8.50 -22.54
CA GLU A 205 -3.74 9.17 -21.23
C GLU A 205 -4.75 8.62 -20.22
N ILE A 206 -6.00 8.37 -20.62
CA ILE A 206 -7.02 7.79 -19.74
C ILE A 206 -6.63 6.37 -19.31
N ARG A 207 -6.16 5.52 -20.25
CA ARG A 207 -5.71 4.16 -19.93
C ARG A 207 -4.52 4.15 -18.97
N GLU A 208 -3.56 5.05 -19.17
CA GLU A 208 -2.41 5.20 -18.27
C GLU A 208 -2.85 5.63 -16.86
N HIS A 209 -3.83 6.54 -16.76
CA HIS A 209 -4.35 6.96 -15.45
C HIS A 209 -5.10 5.83 -14.74
N VAL A 210 -5.92 5.05 -15.47
CA VAL A 210 -6.56 3.83 -14.95
C VAL A 210 -5.51 2.84 -14.44
N ARG A 211 -4.45 2.60 -15.23
CA ARG A 211 -3.35 1.72 -14.83
C ARG A 211 -2.64 2.22 -13.57
N GLY A 212 -2.45 3.54 -13.44
CA GLY A 212 -1.91 4.17 -12.25
C GLY A 212 -2.75 3.89 -10.99
N PHE A 213 -4.08 3.96 -11.09
CA PHE A 213 -4.96 3.59 -9.98
C PHE A 213 -4.88 2.09 -9.63
N GLU A 214 -4.80 1.22 -10.63
CA GLU A 214 -4.64 -0.22 -10.43
C GLU A 214 -3.29 -0.55 -9.76
N HIS A 215 -2.22 0.13 -10.15
CA HIS A 215 -0.92 0.04 -9.48
C HIS A 215 -0.98 0.51 -8.02
N GLY A 216 -1.78 1.54 -7.74
CA GLY A 216 -2.05 1.98 -6.37
C GLY A 216 -2.79 0.96 -5.51
N ILE A 217 -3.53 0.02 -6.12
CA ILE A 217 -4.20 -1.10 -5.42
C ILE A 217 -3.19 -2.23 -5.13
N THR A 218 -2.18 -2.43 -5.97
CA THR A 218 -1.19 -3.54 -5.89
C THR A 218 0.08 -3.25 -5.11
N LEU A 219 0.19 -2.08 -4.48
CA LEU A 219 1.45 -1.60 -3.87
C LEU A 219 2.59 -1.37 -4.90
N LEU A 220 2.28 -1.41 -6.20
CA LEU A 220 3.24 -1.12 -7.28
C LEU A 220 3.31 0.38 -7.60
N GLY A 221 2.33 1.15 -7.13
CA GLY A 221 2.22 2.59 -7.35
C GLY A 221 1.85 3.36 -6.09
N PRO A 222 1.72 4.69 -6.21
CA PRO A 222 1.25 5.53 -5.11
C PRO A 222 -0.14 5.09 -4.64
N LYS A 223 -0.44 5.26 -3.34
CA LYS A 223 -1.74 4.86 -2.80
C LYS A 223 -2.88 5.53 -3.57
N LEU A 224 -3.89 4.74 -3.93
CA LEU A 224 -5.09 5.23 -4.61
C LEU A 224 -5.73 6.40 -3.85
N ASN A 225 -5.92 7.50 -4.56
CA ASN A 225 -6.69 8.65 -4.09
C ASN A 225 -8.12 8.57 -4.64
N PHE A 226 -9.08 8.30 -3.76
CA PHE A 226 -10.47 8.12 -4.15
C PHE A 226 -11.11 9.42 -4.67
N GLU A 227 -10.74 10.57 -4.10
CA GLU A 227 -11.24 11.87 -4.56
C GLU A 227 -10.75 12.17 -5.98
N GLU A 228 -9.48 11.90 -6.26
CA GLU A 228 -8.91 12.03 -7.60
C GLU A 228 -9.63 11.12 -8.60
N LEU A 229 -9.90 9.86 -8.23
CA LEU A 229 -10.62 8.92 -9.07
C LEU A 229 -12.05 9.39 -9.39
N CYS A 230 -12.78 9.88 -8.39
CA CYS A 230 -14.14 10.39 -8.59
C CYS A 230 -14.18 11.60 -9.53
N ASN A 231 -13.17 12.48 -9.46
CA ASN A 231 -13.09 13.69 -10.27
C ASN A 231 -12.52 13.44 -11.69
N ALA A 232 -11.88 12.29 -11.92
CA ALA A 232 -11.19 11.99 -13.18
C ALA A 232 -12.13 12.01 -14.39
N LYS A 233 -13.37 11.52 -14.24
CA LYS A 233 -14.36 11.49 -15.32
C LYS A 233 -14.67 12.89 -15.83
N GLU A 234 -15.05 13.79 -14.93
CA GLU A 234 -15.40 15.18 -15.26
C GLU A 234 -14.23 15.92 -15.89
N PHE A 235 -13.01 15.67 -15.38
CA PHE A 235 -11.78 16.21 -15.93
C PHE A 235 -11.58 15.83 -17.41
N TYR A 236 -11.71 14.54 -17.75
CA TYR A 236 -11.51 14.07 -19.13
C TYR A 236 -12.65 14.49 -20.06
N GLU A 237 -13.90 14.51 -19.59
CA GLU A 237 -15.03 15.04 -20.36
C GLU A 237 -14.83 16.53 -20.71
N GLY A 238 -14.39 17.35 -19.74
CA GLY A 238 -14.06 18.75 -19.98
C GLY A 238 -12.95 18.93 -21.03
N ARG A 239 -11.88 18.13 -20.94
CA ARG A 239 -10.78 18.17 -21.93
C ARG A 239 -11.23 17.73 -23.32
N LYS A 240 -12.09 16.72 -23.43
CA LYS A 240 -12.68 16.29 -24.70
C LYS A 240 -13.48 17.41 -25.36
N GLN A 241 -14.32 18.12 -24.58
CA GLN A 241 -15.08 19.27 -25.08
C GLN A 241 -14.17 20.39 -25.58
N ILE A 242 -13.09 20.71 -24.84
CA ILE A 242 -12.12 21.72 -25.25
C ILE A 242 -11.46 21.35 -26.58
N LYS A 243 -10.99 20.10 -26.74
CA LYS A 243 -10.38 19.64 -27.99
C LYS A 243 -11.35 19.72 -29.18
N LYS A 244 -12.60 19.34 -28.97
CA LYS A 244 -13.67 19.46 -29.96
C LYS A 244 -13.93 20.91 -30.38
N ILE A 245 -13.95 21.85 -29.43
CA ILE A 245 -14.13 23.29 -29.71
C ILE A 245 -12.92 23.85 -30.48
N MET A 246 -11.71 23.44 -30.10
CA MET A 246 -10.47 23.93 -30.70
C MET A 246 -10.16 23.29 -32.06
N ARG A 247 -10.88 22.23 -32.47
CA ARG A 247 -10.62 21.42 -33.69
C ARG A 247 -9.19 20.87 -33.76
N ILE A 248 -8.65 20.47 -32.60
CA ILE A 248 -7.31 19.86 -32.46
C ILE A 248 -7.50 18.43 -31.96
#